data_AF-A0A1Y4DCE3-F1
#
_entry.id   AF-A0A1Y4DCE3-F1
#
_cell.length_a   1.000
_cell.length_b   1.000
_cell.length_c   1.000
_cell.angle_alpha   90.00
_cell.angle_beta   90.00
_cell.angle_gamma   90.00
#
_symmetry.space_group_name_H-M   'P 1'
#
loop_
_entity.id
_entity.type
_entity.pdbx_description
1 polymer ?
#
loop_
_entity_poly.entity_id
_entity_poly.type
_entity_poly.pdbx_seq_one_letter_code
_entity_poly.pdbx_strand_id
1 'polypeptide(L)'
;MAQLTIEELNFMLGAMGYLPPRNEEEHLFFEQMHEGYVPKTKDRHVDIEAIVCGRCEMRKPIDEDEMHFVAEELPPIYADSMYSMAARNFSNLPKSVIEKIKKQHKRKKNNDE
;
A
#
# COMPACT_ATOMS: atom_id res chain seq x y z
N MET A 1 -15.18 4.33 11.15
CA MET A 1 -14.35 4.40 9.92
C MET A 1 -14.44 5.81 9.39
N ALA A 2 -13.32 6.41 8.98
CA ALA A 2 -13.36 7.75 8.39
C ALA A 2 -14.11 7.71 7.05
N GLN A 3 -15.00 8.68 6.82
CA GLN A 3 -15.65 8.84 5.52
C GLN A 3 -14.66 9.55 4.61
N LEU A 4 -14.03 8.79 3.71
CA LEU A 4 -13.15 9.35 2.68
C LEU A 4 -14.00 9.87 1.53
N THR A 5 -13.63 11.04 1.02
CA THR A 5 -14.10 11.51 -0.29
C THR A 5 -13.53 10.61 -1.40
N ILE A 6 -14.15 10.65 -2.59
CA ILE A 6 -13.69 9.86 -3.75
C ILE A 6 -12.24 10.22 -4.12
N GLU A 7 -11.87 11.49 -3.99
CA GLU A 7 -10.51 11.97 -4.28
C GLU A 7 -9.48 11.42 -3.29
N GLU A 8 -9.80 11.41 -2.00
CA GLU A 8 -8.94 10.85 -0.95
C GLU A 8 -8.79 9.33 -1.09
N LEU A 9 -9.86 8.64 -1.47
CA LEU A 9 -9.83 7.21 -1.77
C LEU A 9 -8.93 6.92 -2.96
N ASN A 10 -9.08 7.66 -4.06
CA ASN A 10 -8.25 7.50 -5.26
C ASN A 10 -6.77 7.80 -4.96
N PHE A 11 -6.50 8.86 -4.18
CA PHE A 11 -5.15 9.20 -3.76
C PHE A 11 -4.52 8.08 -2.92
N MET A 12 -5.26 7.55 -1.93
CA MET A 12 -4.79 6.43 -1.11
C MET A 12 -4.52 5.18 -1.96
N LEU A 13 -5.45 4.81 -2.85
CA LEU A 13 -5.27 3.65 -3.74
C LEU A 13 -4.05 3.82 -4.63
N GLY A 14 -3.87 5.00 -5.24
CA GLY A 14 -2.67 5.31 -6.02
C GLY A 14 -1.39 5.26 -5.19
N ALA A 15 -1.41 5.75 -3.95
CA ALA A 15 -0.27 5.69 -3.02
C ALA A 15 0.09 4.24 -2.64
N MET A 16 -0.88 3.32 -2.62
CA MET A 16 -0.64 1.89 -2.43
C MET A 16 -0.23 1.15 -3.71
N GLY A 17 -0.09 1.87 -4.83
CA GLY A 17 0.31 1.31 -6.12
C GLY A 17 -0.83 0.69 -6.92
N TYR A 18 -2.09 0.87 -6.50
CA TYR A 18 -3.23 0.47 -7.32
C TYR A 18 -3.40 1.46 -8.48
N LEU A 19 -3.40 0.91 -9.70
CA LEU A 19 -3.66 1.64 -10.93
C LEU A 19 -4.85 0.99 -11.63
N PRO A 20 -6.03 1.64 -11.66
CA PRO A 20 -7.16 1.10 -12.40
C PRO A 20 -6.88 1.13 -13.91
N PRO A 21 -7.46 0.20 -14.69
CA PRO A 21 -7.40 0.26 -16.14
C PRO A 21 -7.92 1.62 -16.66
N ARG A 22 -7.13 2.29 -17.49
CA ARG A 22 -7.45 3.64 -18.00
C ARG A 22 -8.09 3.61 -19.38
N ASN A 23 -7.98 2.48 -20.08
CA ASN A 23 -8.53 2.27 -21.41
C ASN A 23 -8.97 0.80 -21.58
N GLU A 24 -9.60 0.50 -22.72
CA GLU A 24 -10.13 -0.84 -23.02
C GLU A 24 -9.03 -1.89 -23.15
N GLU A 25 -7.85 -1.54 -23.68
CA GLU A 25 -6.72 -2.46 -23.81
C GLU A 25 -6.16 -2.90 -22.45
N GLU A 26 -5.97 -1.94 -21.52
CA GLU A 26 -5.56 -2.20 -20.14
C GLU A 26 -6.61 -3.02 -19.39
N HIS A 27 -7.89 -2.82 -19.70
CA HIS A 27 -8.97 -3.59 -19.09
C HIS A 27 -8.95 -5.04 -19.56
N LEU A 28 -8.79 -5.28 -20.87
CA LEU A 28 -8.66 -6.61 -21.43
C LEU A 28 -7.45 -7.35 -20.85
N PHE A 29 -6.32 -6.66 -20.70
CA PHE A 29 -5.12 -7.22 -20.07
C PHE A 29 -5.35 -7.60 -18.61
N PHE A 30 -6.07 -6.76 -17.85
CA PHE A 30 -6.46 -7.05 -16.48
C PHE A 30 -7.35 -8.30 -16.40
N GLU A 31 -8.34 -8.44 -17.27
CA GLU A 31 -9.20 -9.63 -17.33
C GLU A 31 -8.40 -10.90 -17.65
N GLN A 32 -7.47 -10.83 -18.61
CA GLN A 32 -6.59 -11.94 -18.96
C GLN A 32 -5.67 -12.34 -17.81
N MET A 33 -5.05 -11.36 -17.14
CA MET A 33 -4.16 -11.62 -15.99
C MET A 33 -4.91 -12.29 -14.82
N HIS A 34 -6.20 -12.01 -14.69
CA HIS A 34 -7.05 -12.51 -13.61
C HIS A 34 -8.11 -13.50 -14.10
N GLU A 35 -7.89 -14.19 -15.21
CA GLU A 35 -8.87 -15.13 -15.79
C GLU A 35 -9.26 -16.25 -14.80
N GLY A 36 -8.31 -16.70 -13.99
CA GLY A 36 -8.53 -17.71 -12.94
C GLY A 36 -9.12 -17.16 -11.64
N TYR A 37 -9.27 -15.85 -11.49
CA TYR A 37 -9.82 -15.25 -10.28
C TYR A 37 -11.34 -15.42 -10.26
N VAL A 38 -11.85 -16.18 -9.29
CA VAL A 38 -13.28 -16.28 -9.02
C VAL A 38 -13.62 -15.31 -7.88
N PRO A 39 -14.35 -14.21 -8.14
CA PRO A 39 -14.74 -13.29 -7.09
C PRO A 39 -15.54 -14.02 -6.01
N LYS A 40 -15.22 -13.78 -4.74
CA LYS A 40 -16.01 -14.31 -3.60
C LYS A 40 -17.48 -13.84 -3.63
N THR A 41 -17.76 -12.82 -4.43
CA THR A 41 -19.07 -12.21 -4.65
C THR A 41 -19.76 -12.65 -5.94
N LYS A 42 -19.20 -13.59 -6.72
CA LYS A 42 -19.69 -13.96 -8.06
C LYS A 42 -21.21 -14.24 -8.12
N ASP A 43 -21.77 -14.81 -7.06
CA ASP A 43 -23.20 -15.11 -6.95
C ASP A 43 -23.91 -14.31 -5.84
N ARG A 44 -23.29 -13.22 -5.38
CA ARG A 44 -23.86 -12.33 -4.35
C ARG A 44 -24.36 -11.05 -5.00
N HIS A 45 -25.63 -10.74 -4.80
CA HIS A 45 -26.21 -9.46 -5.21
C HIS A 45 -26.49 -8.59 -4.00
N VAL A 46 -26.31 -7.28 -4.17
CA VAL A 46 -26.68 -6.28 -3.17
C VAL A 46 -28.15 -5.93 -3.39
N ASP A 47 -29.01 -6.28 -2.46
CA ASP A 47 -30.42 -5.85 -2.46
C ASP A 47 -30.52 -4.45 -1.84
N ILE A 48 -30.60 -3.43 -2.71
CA ILE A 48 -30.65 -2.02 -2.31
C ILE A 48 -31.93 -1.73 -1.52
N GLU A 49 -33.06 -2.31 -1.92
CA GLU A 49 -34.35 -2.08 -1.25
C GLU A 49 -34.34 -2.66 0.16
N ALA A 50 -33.79 -3.87 0.35
CA ALA A 50 -33.65 -4.45 1.68
C ALA A 50 -32.77 -3.60 2.60
N ILE A 51 -31.72 -2.96 2.06
CA ILE A 51 -30.84 -2.05 2.81
C ILE A 51 -31.60 -0.78 3.21
N VAL A 52 -32.23 -0.09 2.25
CA VAL A 52 -32.93 1.18 2.50
C VAL A 52 -34.13 0.99 3.42
N CYS A 53 -34.83 -0.14 3.31
CA CYS A 53 -35.96 -0.49 4.19
C CYS A 53 -35.54 -1.08 5.54
N GLY A 54 -34.24 -1.19 5.84
CA GLY A 54 -33.75 -1.71 7.13
C GLY A 54 -34.03 -3.21 7.36
N ARG A 55 -34.29 -3.97 6.31
CA ARG A 55 -34.49 -5.44 6.34
C ARG A 55 -33.18 -6.21 6.19
N CYS A 56 -32.06 -5.51 6.01
CA CYS A 56 -30.73 -6.09 5.93
C CYS A 56 -30.18 -6.36 7.35
N GLU A 57 -29.86 -7.62 7.63
CA GLU A 57 -29.15 -8.01 8.85
C GLU A 57 -27.64 -8.04 8.59
N MET A 58 -26.87 -7.25 9.34
CA MET A 58 -25.42 -7.41 9.35
C MET A 58 -25.06 -8.75 10.00
N ARG A 59 -24.80 -9.76 9.19
CA ARG A 59 -24.14 -10.98 9.66
C ARG A 59 -22.66 -10.70 9.77
N LYS A 60 -22.07 -11.09 10.92
CA LYS A 60 -20.60 -11.14 11.03
C LYS A 60 -20.09 -12.01 9.89
N PRO A 61 -19.09 -11.55 9.11
CA PRO A 61 -18.45 -12.44 8.16
C PRO A 61 -18.00 -13.68 8.92
N ILE A 62 -18.31 -14.86 8.38
CA ILE A 62 -17.70 -16.09 8.85
C ILE A 62 -16.24 -15.94 8.43
N ASP A 63 -15.33 -15.82 9.40
CA ASP A 63 -13.89 -15.86 9.15
C ASP A 63 -13.56 -17.27 8.67
N GLU A 64 -13.76 -17.53 7.38
CA GLU A 64 -13.39 -18.83 6.78
C GLU A 64 -11.91 -18.90 6.41
N ASP A 65 -11.18 -17.79 6.44
CA ASP A 65 -9.72 -17.77 6.40
C ASP A 65 -9.26 -16.45 7.01
N GLU A 66 -8.61 -16.49 8.19
CA GLU A 66 -7.60 -15.48 8.47
C GLU A 66 -6.71 -15.42 7.23
N MET A 67 -6.58 -14.26 6.60
CA MET A 67 -5.53 -14.04 5.62
C MET A 67 -4.19 -14.23 6.35
N HIS A 68 -3.74 -15.48 6.43
CA HIS A 68 -2.33 -15.74 6.59
C HIS A 68 -1.71 -15.17 5.31
N PHE A 69 -1.14 -13.97 5.44
CA PHE A 69 0.00 -13.64 4.59
C PHE A 69 0.96 -14.79 4.83
N VAL A 70 0.94 -15.78 3.94
CA VAL A 70 2.03 -16.75 3.87
C VAL A 70 3.19 -15.86 3.51
N ALA A 71 3.98 -15.48 4.53
CA ALA A 71 5.29 -14.94 4.28
C ALA A 71 5.93 -15.99 3.40
N GLU A 72 6.07 -15.67 2.12
CA GLU A 72 6.78 -16.51 1.17
C GLU A 72 8.08 -16.88 1.87
N GLU A 73 8.23 -18.16 2.24
CA GLU A 73 9.43 -18.62 2.93
C GLU A 73 10.57 -18.43 1.93
N LEU A 74 11.18 -17.25 2.00
CA LEU A 74 12.32 -16.90 1.20
C LEU A 74 13.36 -18.00 1.42
N PRO A 75 13.93 -18.56 0.34
CA PRO A 75 14.96 -19.59 0.47
C PRO A 75 16.04 -19.12 1.45
N PRO A 76 16.68 -20.03 2.22
CA PRO A 76 17.56 -19.73 3.36
C PRO A 76 18.86 -18.99 3.02
N ILE A 77 18.93 -18.37 1.83
CA ILE A 77 20.08 -17.69 1.25
C ILE A 77 19.96 -16.16 1.40
N TYR A 78 18.79 -15.62 1.76
CA TYR A 78 18.69 -14.19 2.08
C TYR A 78 19.23 -13.94 3.48
N ALA A 79 20.51 -13.64 3.53
CA ALA A 79 21.22 -13.18 4.70
C ALA A 79 20.40 -12.09 5.41
N ASP A 80 20.22 -12.32 6.71
CA ASP A 80 19.82 -11.32 7.69
C ASP A 80 20.58 -10.00 7.41
N SER A 81 19.84 -8.93 7.14
CA SER A 81 20.27 -7.58 6.73
C SER A 81 20.54 -7.31 5.23
N MET A 82 19.49 -6.89 4.50
CA MET A 82 19.66 -6.21 3.20
C MET A 82 19.05 -4.80 3.11
N TYR A 83 18.66 -4.21 4.25
CA TYR A 83 18.43 -2.77 4.36
C TYR A 83 19.44 -2.14 5.31
N SER A 84 20.67 -1.98 4.84
CA SER A 84 21.64 -1.08 5.47
C SER A 84 21.18 0.34 5.21
N MET A 85 20.38 0.91 6.12
CA MET A 85 20.10 2.33 6.10
C MET A 85 21.44 3.08 6.15
N ALA A 86 21.75 3.82 5.10
CA ALA A 86 22.98 4.61 4.93
C ALA A 86 23.31 5.55 6.12
N ALA A 87 22.36 5.75 7.04
CA ALA A 87 22.52 6.44 8.31
C ALA A 87 23.58 5.82 9.25
N ARG A 88 23.92 4.53 9.15
CA ARG A 88 24.87 3.89 10.10
C ARG A 88 26.35 4.03 9.71
N ASN A 89 26.68 4.43 8.48
CA ASN A 89 28.07 4.53 7.97
C ASN A 89 28.65 5.95 7.97
N PHE A 90 28.14 6.86 8.80
CA PHE A 90 28.61 8.25 8.85
C PHE A 90 30.11 8.37 9.14
N SER A 91 30.67 7.48 9.96
CA SER A 91 32.11 7.46 10.30
C SER A 91 33.01 7.01 9.15
N ASN A 92 32.48 6.31 8.15
CA ASN A 92 33.24 5.79 7.01
C ASN A 92 33.19 6.73 5.78
N LEU A 93 32.50 7.87 5.89
CA LEU A 93 32.49 8.88 4.83
C LEU A 93 33.80 9.68 4.81
N PRO A 94 34.29 10.10 3.63
CA PRO A 94 35.42 11.02 3.55
C PRO A 94 35.16 12.30 4.35
N LYS A 95 36.18 12.82 5.05
CA LYS A 95 36.06 14.02 5.90
C LYS A 95 35.45 15.22 5.16
N SER A 96 35.78 15.38 3.88
CA SER A 96 35.25 16.43 3.00
C SER A 96 33.73 16.34 2.79
N VAL A 97 33.15 15.14 2.84
CA VAL A 97 31.70 14.90 2.72
C VAL A 97 31.02 15.18 4.05
N ILE A 98 31.60 14.71 5.15
CA ILE A 98 31.12 14.96 6.52
C ILE A 98 31.02 16.47 6.81
N GLU A 99 32.02 17.25 6.41
CA GLU A 99 32.03 18.70 6.59
C GLU A 99 30.95 19.41 5.78
N LYS A 100 30.67 18.95 4.55
CA LYS A 100 29.59 19.50 3.73
C LYS A 100 28.22 19.27 4.37
N ILE A 101 27.97 18.05 4.86
CA ILE A 101 26.72 17.70 5.56
C ILE A 101 26.55 18.60 6.79
N LYS A 102 27.58 18.72 7.65
CA LYS A 102 27.54 19.61 8.82
C LYS A 102 27.28 21.07 8.47
N LYS A 103 27.87 21.59 7.38
CA LYS A 103 27.70 22.98 6.93
C LYS A 103 26.26 23.25 6.45
N GLN A 104 25.62 22.29 5.79
CA GLN A 104 24.23 22.42 5.34
C GLN A 104 23.25 22.50 6.52
N HIS A 105 23.45 21.70 7.57
CA HIS A 105 22.57 21.72 8.75
C HIS A 105 22.75 22.95 9.65
N LYS A 106 23.93 23.59 9.65
CA LYS A 106 24.16 24.83 10.42
C LYS A 106 23.43 26.05 9.86
N ARG A 107 23.09 26.08 8.56
CA ARG A 107 22.45 27.25 7.93
C ARG A 107 20.96 27.40 8.22
N LYS A 108 20.31 26.39 8.79
CA LYS A 108 18.87 26.44 9.10
C LYS A 108 18.51 27.09 10.44
N LYS A 109 19.50 27.51 11.25
CA LYS A 109 19.24 28.06 12.60
C LYS A 109 19.18 29.59 12.68
N ASN A 110 19.43 30.32 11.58
CA ASN A 110 19.45 31.77 11.56
C ASN A 110 18.59 32.30 10.40
N ASN A 111 17.28 32.09 10.45
CA ASN A 111 16.29 32.80 9.64
C ASN A 111 14.94 32.80 10.39
N ASP A 112 14.98 33.17 11.67
CA ASP A 112 13.84 33.68 12.44
C ASP A 112 14.37 34.89 13.22
N GLU A 113 14.67 35.96 12.49
CA GLU A 113 14.66 37.36 12.95
C GLU A 113 14.48 38.27 11.72
#